data_AF-A0A2T2WCW9-F1
#
_entry.id   AF-A0A2T2WCW9-F1
#
_cell.length_a   1.000
_cell.length_b   1.000
_cell.length_c   1.000
_cell.angle_alpha   90.00
_cell.angle_beta   90.00
_cell.angle_gamma   90.00
#
_symmetry.space_group_name_H-M   'P 1'
#
loop_
_entity.id
_entity.type
_entity.pdbx_description
1 polymer ?
#
loop_
_entity_poly.entity_id
_entity_poly.type
_entity_poly.pdbx_seq_one_letter_code
_entity_poly.pdbx_strand_id
1 'polypeptide(L)'
;MAGVDTQARKGSEASVRSARCYGPRTTAVYRWVFGAIYEQDFLPCWFGGRPGRGAHHALATLNEIIAGQRVSGVLEADLKNFFGAPR
;
A
#
# COMPACT_ATOMS: atom_id res chain seq x y z
N MET A 1 -38.13 25.30 49.40
CA MET A 1 -38.00 24.18 48.45
C MET A 1 -37.11 24.69 47.32
N ALA A 2 -35.79 24.47 47.44
CA ALA A 2 -34.80 24.99 46.51
C ALA A 2 -34.80 24.14 45.24
N GLY A 3 -35.22 24.73 44.11
CA GLY A 3 -35.03 24.14 42.79
C GLY A 3 -33.57 24.32 42.40
N VAL A 4 -32.82 23.22 42.37
CA VAL A 4 -31.45 23.21 41.83
C VAL A 4 -31.57 22.99 40.33
N ASP A 5 -31.49 24.07 39.57
CA ASP A 5 -31.36 24.03 38.12
C ASP A 5 -30.05 23.34 37.77
N THR A 6 -30.15 22.07 37.40
CA THR A 6 -29.02 21.30 36.88
C THR A 6 -28.76 21.78 35.46
N GLN A 7 -27.98 22.85 35.32
CA GLN A 7 -27.44 23.29 34.04
C GLN A 7 -26.57 22.16 33.48
N ALA A 8 -27.14 21.40 32.56
CA ALA A 8 -26.41 20.52 31.66
C ALA A 8 -25.37 21.37 30.92
N ARG A 9 -24.09 21.22 31.32
CA ARG A 9 -22.97 21.76 30.56
C ARG A 9 -23.05 21.15 29.17
N LYS A 10 -23.46 21.96 28.19
CA LYS A 10 -23.21 21.68 26.77
C LYS A 10 -21.70 21.61 26.62
N GLY A 11 -21.16 20.41 26.74
CA GLY A 11 -19.81 20.09 26.34
C GLY A 11 -19.70 20.51 24.89
N SER A 12 -18.84 21.51 24.67
CA SER A 12 -18.42 21.96 23.36
C SER A 12 -18.22 20.77 22.45
N GLU A 13 -19.01 20.72 21.38
CA GLU A 13 -18.71 19.97 20.16
C GLU A 13 -17.40 20.54 19.61
N ALA A 14 -16.29 20.15 20.24
CA ALA A 14 -14.96 20.37 19.73
C ALA A 14 -14.90 19.48 18.49
N SER A 15 -15.28 20.07 17.37
CA SER A 15 -15.02 19.61 16.02
C SER A 15 -13.60 19.05 16.03
N VAL A 16 -13.51 17.73 16.10
CA VAL A 16 -12.27 16.98 15.95
C VAL A 16 -11.88 17.19 14.48
N ARG A 17 -11.28 18.35 14.19
CA ARG A 17 -10.52 18.61 12.97
C ARG A 17 -9.21 17.83 13.09
N SER A 18 -9.33 16.51 13.22
CA SER A 18 -8.21 15.59 13.18
C SER A 18 -7.70 15.55 11.74
N ALA A 19 -6.45 16.00 11.59
CA ALA A 19 -5.52 15.64 10.53
C ALA A 19 -6.06 15.78 9.10
N ARG A 20 -6.18 17.01 8.60
CA ARG A 20 -6.30 17.26 7.15
C ARG A 20 -5.25 18.26 6.66
N CYS A 21 -4.01 18.12 7.15
CA CYS A 21 -2.91 19.03 6.81
C CYS A 21 -1.65 18.30 6.31
N TYR A 22 -1.79 17.17 5.62
CA TYR A 22 -0.74 16.68 4.72
C TYR A 22 -1.42 16.14 3.47
N GLY A 23 -1.40 16.94 2.39
CA GLY A 23 -1.93 16.54 1.09
C GLY A 23 -1.13 15.37 0.47
N PRO A 24 -1.53 14.88 -0.72
CA PRO A 24 -1.02 13.65 -1.36
C PRO A 24 0.48 13.66 -1.73
N ARG A 25 1.23 14.70 -1.35
CA ARG A 25 2.66 14.87 -1.64
C ARG A 25 3.58 14.15 -0.64
N THR A 26 3.13 13.86 0.57
CA THR A 26 3.97 13.19 1.58
C THR A 26 4.27 11.73 1.21
N THR A 27 3.29 11.01 0.65
CA THR A 27 3.46 9.62 0.21
C THR A 27 4.52 9.48 -0.89
N ALA A 28 4.65 10.48 -1.76
CA ALA A 28 5.68 10.51 -2.80
C ALA A 28 7.10 10.55 -2.19
N VAL A 29 7.31 11.34 -1.14
CA VAL A 29 8.62 11.42 -0.45
C VAL A 29 8.98 10.07 0.17
N TYR A 30 8.05 9.44 0.88
CA TYR A 30 8.26 8.10 1.44
C TYR A 30 8.60 7.07 0.37
N ARG A 31 7.90 7.09 -0.77
CA ARG A 31 8.19 6.20 -1.90
C ARG A 31 9.63 6.33 -2.41
N TRP A 32 10.16 7.55 -2.50
CA TRP A 32 11.53 7.77 -2.95
C TRP A 32 12.57 7.25 -1.94
N VAL A 33 12.39 7.57 -0.66
CA VAL A 33 13.33 7.16 0.39
C VAL A 33 13.32 5.64 0.57
N PHE A 34 12.14 5.03 0.70
CA PHE A 34 12.02 3.59 0.84
C PHE A 34 12.40 2.85 -0.44
N GLY A 35 12.08 3.41 -1.61
CA GLY A 35 12.53 2.86 -2.89
C GLY A 35 14.05 2.76 -2.95
N ALA A 36 14.79 3.82 -2.58
CA ALA A 36 16.25 3.80 -2.63
C ALA A 36 16.90 2.74 -1.72
N ILE A 37 16.28 2.44 -0.58
CA ILE A 37 16.79 1.46 0.40
C ILE A 37 16.39 0.04 -0.02
N TYR A 38 15.10 -0.21 -0.26
CA TYR A 38 14.58 -1.56 -0.48
C TYR A 38 14.71 -2.06 -1.92
N GLU A 39 14.86 -1.19 -2.93
CA GLU A 39 15.02 -1.63 -4.33
C GLU A 39 16.26 -2.51 -4.55
N GLN A 40 17.30 -2.30 -3.74
CA GLN A 40 18.57 -3.02 -3.83
C GLN A 40 18.46 -4.48 -3.37
N ASP A 41 17.53 -4.75 -2.44
CA ASP A 41 17.33 -6.07 -1.84
C ASP A 41 16.25 -6.90 -2.56
N PHE A 42 15.52 -6.29 -3.51
CA PHE A 42 14.50 -7.03 -4.26
C PHE A 42 15.09 -8.08 -5.20
N LEU A 43 14.50 -9.26 -5.16
CA LEU A 43 14.85 -10.35 -6.06
C LEU A 43 14.67 -9.94 -7.54
N PRO A 44 15.52 -10.44 -8.46
CA PRO A 44 15.40 -10.15 -9.88
C PRO A 44 14.06 -10.57 -10.51
N CYS A 45 13.42 -11.60 -9.96
CA CYS A 45 12.10 -12.09 -10.40
C CYS A 45 10.91 -11.25 -9.87
N TRP A 46 11.18 -10.17 -9.13
CA TRP A 46 10.16 -9.28 -8.62
C TRP A 46 10.01 -8.05 -9.53
N PHE A 47 8.86 -7.96 -10.21
CA PHE A 47 8.60 -6.97 -11.27
C PHE A 47 7.57 -5.90 -10.89
N GLY A 48 6.75 -6.13 -9.87
CA GLY A 48 5.66 -5.24 -9.48
C GLY A 48 6.12 -4.03 -8.67
N GLY A 49 5.54 -2.85 -8.90
CA GLY A 49 5.75 -1.67 -8.05
C GLY A 49 7.09 -0.94 -8.20
N ARG A 50 7.93 -1.36 -9.15
CA ARG A 50 9.29 -0.84 -9.35
C ARG A 50 9.39 0.17 -10.49
N PRO A 51 10.25 1.19 -10.40
CA PRO A 51 10.55 2.05 -11.53
C PRO A 51 11.37 1.29 -12.59
N GLY A 52 10.96 1.34 -13.86
CA GLY A 52 11.71 0.72 -14.96
C GLY A 52 11.60 -0.81 -15.09
N ARG A 53 10.77 -1.47 -14.26
CA ARG A 53 10.39 -2.88 -14.40
C ARG A 53 8.86 -2.99 -14.35
N GLY A 54 8.29 -3.94 -15.09
CA GLY A 54 6.85 -4.05 -15.22
C GLY A 54 6.42 -5.35 -15.89
N ALA A 55 5.13 -5.43 -16.24
CA ALA A 55 4.50 -6.67 -16.72
C ALA A 55 5.20 -7.27 -17.96
N HIS A 56 5.65 -6.44 -18.91
CA HIS A 56 6.35 -6.93 -20.10
C HIS A 56 7.67 -7.64 -19.76
N HIS A 57 8.42 -7.13 -18.77
CA HIS A 57 9.64 -7.79 -18.31
C HIS A 57 9.33 -9.12 -17.61
N ALA A 58 8.24 -9.18 -16.84
CA ALA A 58 7.79 -10.41 -16.20
C ALA A 58 7.45 -11.49 -17.25
N LEU A 59 6.68 -11.12 -18.28
CA LEU A 59 6.30 -12.04 -19.37
C LEU A 59 7.51 -12.46 -20.21
N ALA A 60 8.42 -11.54 -20.52
CA ALA A 60 9.66 -11.86 -21.25
C ALA A 60 10.51 -12.86 -20.46
N THR A 61 10.71 -12.61 -19.16
CA THR A 61 11.47 -13.52 -18.28
C THR A 61 10.81 -14.89 -18.17
N LEU A 62 9.48 -14.93 -18.01
CA LEU A 62 8.73 -16.19 -17.97
C LEU A 62 8.89 -16.98 -19.28
N ASN A 63 8.80 -16.29 -20.42
CA ASN A 63 8.97 -16.90 -21.73
C ASN A 63 10.39 -17.47 -21.91
N GLU A 64 11.43 -16.72 -21.50
CA GLU A 64 12.82 -17.19 -21.53
C GLU A 64 13.04 -18.43 -20.66
N ILE A 65 12.45 -18.48 -19.46
CA ILE A 65 12.56 -19.64 -18.55
C ILE A 65 11.88 -20.87 -19.16
N ILE A 66 10.65 -20.71 -19.66
CA ILE A 66 9.88 -21.81 -20.26
C ILE A 66 10.57 -22.31 -21.53
N ALA A 67 11.13 -21.41 -22.35
CA ALA A 67 11.83 -21.78 -23.58
C ALA A 67 13.21 -22.40 -23.32
N GLY A 68 13.90 -21.97 -22.26
CA GLY A 68 15.27 -22.38 -21.94
C GLY A 68 15.38 -23.63 -21.07
N GLN A 69 14.30 -24.06 -20.40
CA GLN A 69 14.31 -25.19 -19.47
C GLN A 69 13.16 -26.16 -19.74
N ARG A 70 13.31 -27.42 -19.29
CA ARG A 70 12.22 -28.41 -19.31
C ARG A 70 11.23 -28.13 -18.19
N VAL A 71 10.35 -27.16 -18.41
CA VAL A 71 9.23 -26.82 -17.51
C VAL A 71 7.99 -27.59 -17.97
N SER A 72 7.39 -28.38 -17.08
CA SER A 72 6.20 -29.21 -17.38
C SER A 72 4.88 -28.60 -16.90
N GLY A 73 4.93 -27.54 -16.09
CA GLY A 73 3.74 -26.86 -15.58
C GLY A 73 4.07 -25.55 -14.87
N VAL A 74 3.09 -24.67 -14.78
CA VAL A 74 3.18 -23.37 -14.10
C VAL A 74 2.10 -23.31 -13.02
N LEU A 75 2.48 -22.88 -11.82
CA LEU A 75 1.55 -22.66 -10.71
C LEU A 75 1.17 -21.19 -10.65
N GLU A 76 -0.12 -20.90 -10.79
CA GLU A 76 -0.68 -19.56 -10.59
C GLU A 76 -1.22 -19.43 -9.16
N ALA A 77 -0.79 -18.39 -8.46
CA ALA A 77 -1.22 -18.11 -7.10
C ALA A 77 -1.42 -16.60 -6.90
N ASP A 78 -2.45 -16.24 -6.14
CA ASP A 78 -2.79 -14.85 -5.83
C ASP A 78 -3.15 -14.66 -4.35
N LEU A 79 -2.94 -13.45 -3.84
CA LEU A 79 -3.21 -13.09 -2.45
C LEU A 79 -4.59 -12.45 -2.32
N LYS A 80 -5.51 -13.16 -1.67
CA LYS A 80 -6.84 -12.61 -1.34
C LYS A 80 -6.68 -11.38 -0.45
N ASN A 81 -7.35 -10.29 -0.83
CA ASN A 81 -7.39 -9.05 -0.06
C ASN A 81 -6.00 -8.41 0.16
N PHE A 82 -5.15 -8.40 -0.87
CA PHE A 82 -3.75 -7.94 -0.80
C PHE A 82 -3.55 -6.57 -0.13
N PHE A 83 -4.40 -5.58 -0.43
CA PHE A 83 -4.29 -4.23 0.14
C PHE A 83 -5.09 -4.03 1.44
N GLY A 84 -5.85 -5.04 1.87
CA GLY A 84 -6.86 -4.89 2.91
C GLY A 84 -8.15 -4.26 2.37
N ALA A 85 -9.27 -4.59 3.00
CA ALA A 85 -10.56 -3.98 2.77
C ALA A 85 -11.03 -3.40 4.12
N PRO A 86 -11.57 -2.18 4.15
CA PRO A 86 -12.27 -1.70 5.34
C PRO A 86 -13.54 -2.56 5.47
N ARG A 87 -13.64 -3.33 6.54
CA ARG A 87 -14.92 -3.93 6.94
C ARG A 87 -15.79 -2.89 7.61
#